data_AF-A0A0P1KYC9-F1
#
_entry.id   AF-A0A0P1KYC9-F1
#
_cell.length_a   1.000
_cell.length_b   1.000
_cell.length_c   1.000
_cell.angle_alpha   90.00
_cell.angle_beta   90.00
_cell.angle_gamma   90.00
#
_symmetry.space_group_name_H-M   'P 1'
#
loop_
_entity.id
_entity.type
_entity.pdbx_description
1 polymer ?
#
loop_
_entity_poly.entity_id
_entity_poly.type
_entity_poly.pdbx_seq_one_letter_code
_entity_poly.pdbx_strand_id
1 'polypeptide(L)'
;MSSITQNELASLDEGSKKEIMTFLESENSKQKVQMSIHQFTNICFKQCATTMNTGNLSSQEETCLNNCVNRFLDTNIRIVKGLQSIQ
;
A
#
# COMPACT_ATOMS: atom_id res chain seq x y z
N MET A 1 10.96 -8.18 -8.06
CA MET A 1 9.68 -8.00 -8.77
C MET A 1 9.88 -8.49 -10.18
N SER A 2 9.05 -9.42 -10.64
CA SER A 2 9.14 -10.04 -11.96
C SER A 2 8.71 -9.03 -13.03
N SER A 3 9.69 -8.34 -13.61
CA SER A 3 9.46 -7.49 -14.76
C SER A 3 9.30 -8.36 -16.00
N ILE A 4 8.06 -8.61 -16.44
CA ILE A 4 7.82 -9.21 -17.75
C ILE A 4 8.29 -8.21 -18.80
N THR A 5 9.18 -8.63 -19.69
CA THR A 5 9.71 -7.77 -20.75
C THR A 5 8.69 -7.65 -21.88
N GLN A 6 8.62 -6.48 -22.52
CA GLN A 6 7.69 -6.23 -23.64
C GLN A 6 7.82 -7.27 -24.77
N ASN A 7 9.02 -7.84 -24.93
CA ASN A 7 9.30 -8.86 -25.94
C ASN A 7 8.59 -10.20 -25.63
N GLU A 8 8.50 -10.59 -24.35
CA GLU A 8 7.79 -11.81 -23.92
C GLU A 8 6.27 -11.65 -24.10
N LEU A 9 5.75 -10.43 -23.92
CA LEU A 9 4.33 -10.14 -24.16
C LEU A 9 4.01 -10.16 -25.66
N ALA A 10 4.93 -9.73 -26.52
CA ALA A 10 4.72 -9.68 -27.97
C ALA A 10 4.57 -11.07 -28.61
N SER A 11 5.29 -12.08 -28.10
CA SER A 11 5.30 -13.45 -28.64
C SER A 11 4.06 -14.29 -28.31
N LEU A 12 3.13 -13.78 -27.50
CA LEU A 12 1.96 -14.53 -27.05
C LEU A 12 0.75 -14.38 -27.99
N ASP A 13 -0.11 -15.39 -28.00
CA ASP A 13 -1.43 -15.31 -28.63
C ASP A 13 -2.35 -14.32 -27.88
N GLU A 14 -3.43 -13.89 -28.54
CA GLU A 14 -4.33 -12.85 -28.02
C GLU A 14 -5.05 -13.28 -26.72
N GLY A 15 -5.37 -14.56 -26.57
CA GLY A 15 -5.99 -15.10 -25.36
C GLY A 15 -5.04 -15.02 -24.17
N SER A 16 -3.82 -15.52 -24.34
CA SER A 16 -2.76 -15.45 -23.33
C SER A 16 -2.39 -14.02 -22.94
N LYS A 17 -2.35 -13.09 -23.91
CA LYS A 17 -2.13 -11.65 -23.64
C LYS A 17 -3.19 -11.08 -22.71
N LYS A 18 -4.46 -11.37 -22.95
CA LYS A 18 -5.57 -10.88 -22.13
C LYS A 18 -5.52 -11.44 -20.70
N GLU A 19 -5.21 -12.72 -20.57
CA GLU A 19 -5.07 -13.37 -19.26
C GLU A 19 -3.92 -12.76 -18.45
N ILE A 20 -2.74 -12.59 -19.07
CA ILE A 20 -1.58 -11.99 -18.41
C ILE A 20 -1.83 -10.53 -18.05
N MET A 21 -2.50 -9.74 -18.90
CA MET A 21 -2.86 -8.37 -18.55
C MET A 21 -3.76 -8.33 -17.30
N THR A 22 -4.76 -9.20 -17.23
CA THR A 22 -5.66 -9.32 -16.06
C THR A 22 -4.89 -9.75 -14.81
N PHE A 23 -4.00 -10.73 -14.94
CA PHE A 23 -3.13 -11.19 -13.85
C PHE A 23 -2.22 -10.06 -13.36
N LEU A 24 -1.55 -9.35 -14.27
CA LEU A 24 -0.66 -8.24 -13.94
C LEU A 24 -1.40 -7.12 -13.22
N GLU A 25 -2.62 -6.76 -13.63
CA GLU A 25 -3.42 -5.75 -12.93
C GLU A 25 -3.71 -6.18 -11.48
N SER A 26 -4.07 -7.45 -11.27
CA SER A 26 -4.30 -8.02 -9.94
C SER A 26 -3.03 -7.99 -9.08
N GLU A 27 -1.90 -8.44 -9.61
CA GLU A 27 -0.62 -8.46 -8.89
C GLU A 27 -0.11 -7.05 -8.59
N ASN A 28 -0.25 -6.11 -9.53
CA ASN A 28 0.08 -4.70 -9.28
C ASN A 28 -0.79 -4.10 -8.16
N SER A 29 -2.08 -4.42 -8.14
CA SER A 29 -2.98 -3.99 -7.06
C SER A 29 -2.53 -4.53 -5.69
N LYS A 30 -2.24 -5.83 -5.62
CA LYS A 30 -1.70 -6.47 -4.40
C LYS A 30 -0.38 -5.82 -3.95
N GLN A 31 0.52 -5.55 -4.90
CA GLN A 31 1.80 -4.92 -4.61
C GLN A 31 1.62 -3.51 -4.03
N LYS A 32 0.71 -2.70 -4.59
CA LYS A 32 0.38 -1.37 -4.05
C LYS A 32 -0.11 -1.45 -2.60
N VAL A 33 -0.95 -2.43 -2.28
CA VAL A 33 -1.41 -2.67 -0.91
C VAL A 33 -0.25 -3.06 -0.01
N GLN A 34 0.62 -3.99 -0.43
CA GLN A 34 1.80 -4.40 0.35
C GLN A 34 2.75 -3.23 0.62
N MET A 35 3.03 -2.40 -0.37
CA MET A 35 3.87 -1.20 -0.19
C MET A 35 3.23 -0.23 0.82
N SER A 36 1.91 -0.04 0.75
CA SER A 36 1.18 0.79 1.70
C SER A 36 1.27 0.22 3.13
N ILE A 37 1.11 -1.10 3.30
CA ILE A 37 1.26 -1.78 4.59
C ILE A 37 2.66 -1.55 5.16
N HIS A 38 3.71 -1.75 4.36
CA HIS A 38 5.09 -1.50 4.81
C HIS A 38 5.32 -0.03 5.20
N GLN A 39 4.80 0.91 4.42
CA GLN A 39 4.90 2.33 4.72
C GLN A 39 4.20 2.69 6.03
N PHE A 40 2.95 2.27 6.21
CA PHE A 40 2.19 2.53 7.43
C PHE A 40 2.83 1.87 8.64
N THR A 41 3.31 0.63 8.49
CA THR A 41 4.03 -0.07 9.55
C THR A 41 5.28 0.71 9.97
N ASN A 42 6.12 1.14 9.01
CA ASN A 42 7.34 1.88 9.31
C ASN A 42 7.08 3.22 10.02
N ILE A 43 6.03 3.94 9.63
CA ILE A 43 5.66 5.23 10.24
C ILE A 43 5.02 5.02 11.61
N CYS A 44 3.94 4.24 11.65
CA CYS A 44 3.09 4.13 12.84
C CYS A 44 3.73 3.30 13.94
N PHE A 45 4.54 2.29 13.61
CA PHE A 45 5.27 1.53 14.61
C PHE A 45 6.24 2.44 15.39
N LYS A 46 7.00 3.30 14.69
CA LYS A 46 7.93 4.24 15.32
C LYS A 46 7.24 5.28 16.20
N GLN A 47 6.00 5.67 15.87
CA GLN A 47 5.26 6.66 16.64
C GLN A 47 4.51 6.05 17.82
N CYS A 48 3.98 4.84 17.68
CA CYS A 48 3.03 4.27 18.63
C CYS A 48 3.60 3.15 19.49
N ALA A 49 4.55 2.36 18.98
CA ALA A 49 5.09 1.20 19.68
C ALA A 49 6.39 1.55 20.44
N THR A 50 6.33 2.56 21.30
CA THR A 50 7.51 3.12 21.97
C THR A 50 7.97 2.32 23.17
N THR A 51 7.06 1.57 23.80
CA THR A 51 7.33 0.91 25.08
C THR A 51 7.35 -0.60 25.00
N MET A 52 6.57 -1.25 24.10
CA MET A 52 6.50 -2.70 23.88
C MET A 52 7.08 -3.55 25.02
N ASN A 53 6.50 -3.39 26.22
CA ASN A 53 7.01 -4.02 27.45
C ASN A 53 6.68 -5.52 27.49
N THR A 54 5.79 -5.96 26.60
CA THR A 54 5.38 -7.34 26.40
C THR A 54 5.51 -7.69 24.92
N GLY A 55 5.52 -8.98 24.58
CA GLY A 55 5.49 -9.43 23.17
C GLY A 55 4.20 -9.05 22.42
N ASN A 56 3.21 -8.49 23.11
CA ASN A 56 1.93 -8.05 22.57
C ASN A 56 1.80 -6.52 22.65
N LEU A 57 0.93 -5.97 21.80
CA LEU A 57 0.53 -4.57 21.88
C LEU A 57 -0.38 -4.36 23.10
N SER A 58 -0.17 -3.25 23.81
CA SER A 58 -1.12 -2.77 24.80
C SER A 58 -2.33 -2.11 24.12
N SER A 59 -3.46 -2.02 24.82
CA SER A 59 -4.67 -1.34 24.30
C SER A 59 -4.41 0.12 23.86
N GLN A 60 -3.47 0.81 24.52
CA GLN A 60 -3.08 2.17 24.15
C GLN A 60 -2.28 2.19 22.83
N GLU A 61 -1.34 1.25 22.65
CA GLU A 61 -0.57 1.11 21.41
C GLU A 61 -1.48 0.71 20.23
N GLU A 62 -2.43 -0.22 20.43
CA GLU A 62 -3.43 -0.58 19.42
C GLU A 62 -4.29 0.63 19.00
N THR A 63 -4.79 1.40 19.98
CA THR A 63 -5.57 2.61 19.71
C THR A 63 -4.73 3.64 18.96
N CYS A 64 -3.47 3.83 19.34
CA CYS A 64 -2.55 4.74 18.66
C CYS A 64 -2.32 4.31 17.20
N LEU A 65 -2.05 3.03 16.95
CA LEU A 65 -1.81 2.50 15.60
C LEU A 65 -3.02 2.70 14.68
N ASN A 66 -4.23 2.41 15.16
CA ASN A 66 -5.48 2.67 14.43
C ASN A 66 -5.62 4.15 14.07
N ASN A 67 -5.41 5.04 15.04
CA ASN A 67 -5.48 6.48 14.82
C ASN A 67 -4.39 6.98 13.87
N CYS A 68 -3.18 6.43 13.94
CA CYS A 68 -2.06 6.81 13.07
C CYS A 68 -2.39 6.55 11.60
N VAL A 69 -2.87 5.35 11.27
CA VAL A 69 -3.24 4.99 9.89
C VAL A 69 -4.39 5.87 9.39
N ASN A 70 -5.46 6.02 10.18
CA ASN A 70 -6.61 6.86 9.80
C ASN A 70 -6.19 8.31 9.54
N ARG A 71 -5.41 8.91 10.45
CA ARG A 71 -4.91 10.29 10.28
C ARG A 71 -4.02 10.44 9.06
N PHE A 72 -3.19 9.44 8.75
CA PHE A 72 -2.38 9.47 7.54
C PHE A 72 -3.26 9.51 6.29
N LEU A 73 -4.26 8.62 6.20
CA LEU A 73 -5.19 8.57 5.07
C LEU A 73 -5.99 9.87 4.92
N ASP A 74 -6.54 10.39 6.03
CA ASP A 74 -7.29 11.66 6.04
C ASP A 74 -6.43 12.82 5.55
N THR A 75 -5.17 12.88 5.98
CA THR A 75 -4.22 13.91 5.57
C THR A 75 -3.91 13.80 4.08
N ASN A 76 -3.70 12.59 3.56
CA ASN A 76 -3.48 12.38 2.13
C ASN A 76 -4.68 12.83 1.30
N ILE A 77 -5.89 12.46 1.70
CA ILE A 77 -7.13 12.90 1.02
C ILE A 77 -7.23 14.42 1.05
N ARG A 78 -6.92 15.07 2.18
CA ARG A 78 -6.97 16.53 2.32
C ARG A 78 -5.97 17.22 1.39
N ILE A 79 -4.76 16.69 1.27
CA ILE A 79 -3.70 17.21 0.38
C ILE A 79 -4.16 17.06 -1.07
N VAL A 80 -4.60 15.88 -1.49
CA VAL A 80 -5.07 15.62 -2.87
C VAL A 80 -6.21 16.56 -3.24
N LYS A 81 -7.23 16.70 -2.37
CA LYS A 81 -8.33 17.66 -2.58
C LYS A 81 -7.83 19.10 -2.70
N GLY A 82 -6.82 19.47 -1.91
CA GLY A 82 -6.19 20.79 -2.01
C GLY A 82 -5.51 21.01 -3.36
N LEU A 83 -4.73 20.04 -3.83
CA LEU A 83 -4.07 20.10 -5.14
C LEU A 83 -5.08 20.17 -6.30
N GLN A 84 -6.16 19.39 -6.24
CA GLN A 84 -7.23 19.43 -7.23
C GLN A 84 -7.94 20.78 -7.29
N SER A 85 -8.04 21.52 -6.17
CA SER A 85 -8.67 22.85 -6.14
C SER A 85 -7.79 23.98 -6.70
N ILE A 86 -6.51 23.73 -6.93
CA ILE A 86 -5.55 24.69 -7.50
C ILE A 86 -5.52 24.58 -9.04
N GLN A 87 -6.08 23.51 -9.60
CA GLN A 87 -6.15 23.22 -11.03
C GLN A 87 -7.41 23.79 -11.66
#